data_AF-A0A654TRP3-F1
#
_entry.id   AF-A0A654TRP3-F1
#
_cell.length_a   1.000
_cell.length_b   1.000
_cell.length_c   1.000
_cell.angle_alpha   90.00
_cell.angle_beta   90.00
_cell.angle_gamma   90.00
#
_symmetry.space_group_name_H-M   'P 1'
#
loop_
_entity.id
_entity.type
_entity.pdbx_description
1 polymer ?
#
loop_
_entity_poly.entity_id
_entity_poly.type
_entity_poly.pdbx_seq_one_letter_code
_entity_poly.pdbx_strand_id
1 'polypeptide(L)'
;MWGRVVPELAALNLLKESDLGVLTSFCVAWDQLMQAVTAYREQGFIATNARSRRVTVHPAVAAARAATRDVLVLARELGCTPSAEANLAAVLAAAGDPDDDEFNPFAPDR
;
A
#
# COMPACT_ATOMS: atom_id res chain seq x y z
N MET A 1 -13.05 -3.43 7.65
CA MET A 1 -12.58 -2.72 6.43
C MET A 1 -12.29 -3.72 5.31
N TRP A 2 -11.31 -4.62 5.47
CA TRP A 2 -10.89 -5.57 4.42
C TRP A 2 -11.93 -6.61 3.99
N GLY A 3 -12.77 -7.09 4.90
CA GLY A 3 -13.86 -8.02 4.55
C GLY A 3 -14.90 -7.48 3.56
N ARG A 4 -14.89 -6.17 3.27
CA ARG A 4 -15.71 -5.56 2.20
C ARG A 4 -14.92 -5.28 0.93
N VAL A 5 -13.69 -4.79 1.07
CA VAL A 5 -12.83 -4.36 -0.06
C VAL A 5 -12.33 -5.55 -0.89
N VAL A 6 -11.94 -6.65 -0.24
CA VAL A 6 -11.37 -7.81 -0.94
C VAL A 6 -12.38 -8.50 -1.88
N PRO A 7 -13.65 -8.75 -1.47
CA PRO A 7 -14.67 -9.26 -2.38
C PRO A 7 -14.94 -8.36 -3.59
N GLU A 8 -14.94 -7.04 -3.41
CA GLU A 8 -15.14 -6.07 -4.51
C GLU A 8 -13.97 -6.12 -5.51
N LEU A 9 -12.74 -6.15 -5.02
CA LEU A 9 -11.54 -6.28 -5.87
C LEU A 9 -11.48 -7.63 -6.62
N ALA A 10 -11.90 -8.71 -5.96
CA ALA A 10 -12.02 -10.02 -6.59
C ALA A 10 -13.13 -10.04 -7.66
N ALA A 11 -14.28 -9.42 -7.40
CA ALA A 11 -15.38 -9.32 -8.36
C ALA A 11 -15.01 -8.52 -9.61
N LEU A 12 -14.12 -7.52 -9.47
CA LEU A 12 -13.57 -6.74 -10.58
C LEU A 12 -12.39 -7.44 -11.29
N ASN A 13 -12.03 -8.65 -10.86
CA ASN A 13 -10.89 -9.42 -11.37
C ASN A 13 -9.55 -8.64 -11.31
N LEU A 14 -9.43 -7.73 -10.34
CA LEU A 14 -8.26 -6.86 -10.13
C LEU A 14 -7.19 -7.53 -9.25
N LEU A 15 -7.52 -8.63 -8.59
CA LEU A 15 -6.60 -9.44 -7.79
C LEU A 15 -6.38 -10.77 -8.49
N LYS A 16 -5.16 -11.04 -8.93
CA LYS A 16 -4.78 -12.39 -9.34
C LYS A 16 -4.57 -13.24 -8.08
N GLU A 17 -4.72 -14.56 -8.20
CA GLU A 17 -4.42 -15.47 -7.07
C GLU A 17 -2.98 -15.29 -6.55
N SER A 18 -2.04 -14.91 -7.43
CA SER A 18 -0.66 -14.59 -7.07
C SER A 18 -0.52 -13.40 -6.12
N ASP A 19 -1.45 -12.45 -6.16
CA ASP A 19 -1.34 -11.17 -5.48
C ASP A 19 -1.91 -11.24 -4.05
N LEU A 20 -2.60 -12.33 -3.72
CA LEU A 20 -3.20 -12.56 -2.40
C LEU A 20 -2.15 -12.56 -1.27
N GLY A 21 -0.94 -13.03 -1.55
CA GLY A 21 0.16 -13.01 -0.57
C GLY A 21 0.57 -11.58 -0.19
N VAL A 22 0.67 -10.69 -1.18
CA VAL A 22 1.02 -9.28 -0.99
C VAL A 22 -0.11 -8.54 -0.28
N LEU A 23 -1.36 -8.78 -0.69
CA LEU A 23 -2.54 -8.20 -0.05
C LEU A 23 -2.67 -8.63 1.42
N THR A 24 -2.43 -9.92 1.71
CA THR A 24 -2.45 -10.43 3.10
C THR A 24 -1.37 -9.76 3.93
N SER A 25 -0.16 -9.65 3.38
CA SER A 25 0.97 -8.98 4.04
C SER A 25 0.66 -7.51 4.33
N PHE A 26 -0.01 -6.81 3.40
CA PHE A 26 -0.45 -5.44 3.61
C PHE A 26 -1.45 -5.32 4.77
N CYS A 27 -2.45 -6.21 4.81
CA CYS A 27 -3.43 -6.24 5.90
C CYS A 27 -2.75 -6.45 7.27
N VAL A 28 -1.78 -7.36 7.34
CA VAL A 28 -1.03 -7.65 8.57
C VAL A 28 -0.18 -6.46 8.99
N ALA A 29 0.54 -5.82 8.06
CA ALA A 29 1.36 -4.64 8.34
C ALA A 29 0.50 -3.46 8.85
N TRP A 30 -0.69 -3.27 8.26
CA TRP A 30 -1.64 -2.25 8.72
C TRP A 30 -2.12 -2.51 10.15
N ASP A 31 -2.49 -3.75 10.47
CA ASP A 31 -2.93 -4.11 11.81
C ASP A 31 -1.81 -3.89 12.85
N GLN A 32 -0.59 -4.30 12.54
CA GLN A 32 0.58 -4.04 13.40
C GLN A 32 0.82 -2.54 13.62
N LEU A 33 0.67 -1.72 12.58
CA LEU A 33 0.75 -0.27 12.70
C LEU A 33 -0.30 0.26 13.68
N MET A 34 -1.55 -0.20 13.57
CA MET A 34 -2.63 0.23 14.45
C MET A 34 -2.42 -0.19 15.89
N GLN A 35 -1.97 -1.42 16.14
CA GLN A 35 -1.62 -1.88 17.48
C GLN A 35 -0.49 -1.02 18.09
N ALA A 36 0.57 -0.76 17.33
CA ALA A 36 1.71 0.03 17.80
C ALA A 36 1.33 1.49 18.10
N VAL A 37 0.50 2.10 17.23
CA VAL A 37 -0.01 3.46 17.41
C VAL A 37 -0.90 3.58 18.64
N THR A 38 -1.82 2.63 18.82
CA THR A 38 -2.69 2.59 20.01
C THR A 38 -1.85 2.47 21.28
N ALA A 39 -0.84 1.58 21.30
CA ALA A 39 0.00 1.37 22.47
C ALA A 39 0.70 2.66 22.95
N TYR A 40 1.40 3.39 22.08
CA TYR A 40 2.07 4.62 22.51
C TYR A 40 1.11 5.81 22.73
N ARG A 41 -0.10 5.77 22.15
CA ARG A 41 -1.14 6.77 22.44
C ARG A 41 -1.70 6.61 23.85
N GLU A 42 -1.89 5.38 24.29
CA GLU A 42 -2.41 5.07 25.63
C GLU A 42 -1.34 5.21 26.72
N GLN A 43 -0.12 4.72 26.45
CA GLN A 43 0.95 4.65 27.45
C GLN A 43 1.85 5.90 27.45
N GLY A 44 1.73 6.74 26.43
CA GLY A 44 2.58 7.90 26.19
C GLY A 44 3.78 7.59 25.29
N PHE A 45 4.29 8.65 24.66
CA PHE A 45 5.37 8.55 23.67
C PHE A 45 6.74 8.24 24.29
N ILE A 46 6.88 8.46 25.60
CA ILE A 46 8.10 8.29 26.38
C ILE A 46 7.82 7.23 27.46
N ALA A 47 8.71 6.26 27.57
CA ALA A 47 8.65 5.20 28.57
C ALA A 47 9.85 5.28 29.52
N THR A 48 9.61 5.02 30.81
CA THR A 48 10.69 4.91 31.80
C THR A 48 10.92 3.44 32.10
N ASN A 49 12.16 2.98 31.93
CA ASN A 49 12.51 1.61 32.27
C ASN A 49 12.42 1.39 33.79
N ALA A 50 11.64 0.41 34.24
CA ALA A 50 11.39 0.18 35.64
C ALA A 50 12.67 -0.17 36.44
N ARG A 51 13.63 -0.87 35.81
CA ARG A 51 14.87 -1.34 36.45
C ARG A 51 15.97 -0.29 36.44
N SER A 52 16.22 0.35 35.29
CA SER A 52 17.32 1.32 35.14
C SER A 52 16.91 2.76 35.42
N ARG A 53 15.60 3.03 35.57
CA ARG A 53 15.01 4.38 35.69
C ARG A 53 15.34 5.30 34.49
N ARG A 54 15.90 4.75 33.41
CA ARG A 54 16.23 5.50 32.21
C ARG A 54 14.97 5.84 31.44
N VAL A 55 14.87 7.09 31.03
CA VAL A 55 13.80 7.60 30.18
C VAL A 55 14.20 7.43 28.71
N THR A 56 13.37 6.74 27.93
CA THR A 56 13.60 6.50 26.50
C THR A 56 12.29 6.64 25.72
N VAL A 57 12.39 6.72 24.39
CA VAL A 57 11.22 6.64 23.53
C VAL A 57 10.51 5.30 23.73
N HIS A 58 9.18 5.31 23.69
CA HIS A 58 8.37 4.10 23.84
C HIS A 58 8.73 3.07 22.73
N PRO A 59 8.99 1.79 23.05
CA PRO A 59 9.40 0.79 22.06
C PRO A 59 8.43 0.64 20.88
N ALA A 60 7.12 0.76 21.13
CA ALA A 60 6.09 0.74 20.09
C ALA A 60 6.25 1.84 19.02
N VAL A 61 6.99 2.93 19.29
CA VAL A 61 7.29 3.94 18.26
C VAL A 61 8.21 3.37 17.19
N ALA A 62 9.18 2.52 17.57
CA ALA A 62 10.03 1.84 16.60
C ALA A 62 9.24 0.82 15.76
N ALA A 63 8.34 0.08 16.41
CA ALA A 63 7.43 -0.83 15.73
C ALA A 63 6.50 -0.09 14.75
N ALA A 64 5.90 1.02 15.16
CA ALA A 64 5.06 1.85 14.30
C ALA A 64 5.84 2.36 13.08
N ARG A 65 7.07 2.83 13.26
CA ARG A 65 7.92 3.28 12.14
C ARG A 65 8.25 2.17 11.16
N ALA A 66 8.47 0.94 11.64
CA ALA A 66 8.69 -0.21 10.78
C ALA A 66 7.42 -0.55 9.99
N ALA A 67 6.30 -0.73 10.68
CA ALA A 67 5.02 -1.05 10.08
C ALA A 67 4.56 0.02 9.06
N THR A 68 4.78 1.32 9.32
CA THR A 68 4.51 2.39 8.35
C THR A 68 5.31 2.22 7.05
N ARG A 69 6.59 1.81 7.13
CA ARG A 69 7.39 1.57 5.92
C ARG A 69 6.85 0.39 5.15
N ASP A 70 6.52 -0.71 5.84
CA ASP A 70 6.00 -1.92 5.20
C ASP A 70 4.65 -1.65 4.53
N VAL A 71 3.76 -0.92 5.21
CA VAL A 71 2.48 -0.44 4.64
C VAL A 71 2.71 0.38 3.39
N LEU A 72 3.63 1.36 3.40
CA LEU A 72 3.89 2.20 2.22
C LEU A 72 4.48 1.43 1.04
N VAL A 73 5.40 0.50 1.31
CA VAL A 73 5.99 -0.36 0.26
C VAL A 73 4.92 -1.23 -0.36
N LEU A 74 4.16 -1.96 0.45
CA LEU A 74 3.12 -2.86 -0.02
C LEU A 74 1.97 -2.11 -0.71
N ALA A 75 1.60 -0.92 -0.23
CA ALA A 75 0.61 -0.07 -0.89
C ALA A 75 1.07 0.38 -2.28
N ARG A 76 2.38 0.63 -2.47
CA ARG A 76 2.94 0.98 -3.78
C ARG A 76 2.85 -0.19 -4.75
N GLU A 77 3.20 -1.40 -4.31
CA GLU A 77 3.10 -2.62 -5.13
C GLU A 77 1.65 -2.92 -5.55
N LEU A 78 0.68 -2.65 -4.66
CA LEU A 78 -0.74 -2.81 -4.95
C LEU A 78 -1.36 -1.63 -5.72
N GLY A 79 -0.60 -0.61 -6.11
CA GLY A 79 -1.14 0.55 -6.82
C GLY A 79 -2.00 1.50 -5.96
N CYS A 80 -2.01 1.34 -4.64
CA CYS A 80 -2.90 2.05 -3.70
C CYS A 80 -2.36 3.41 -3.24
N THR A 81 -1.35 3.97 -3.91
CA THR A 81 -0.82 5.30 -3.59
C THR A 81 -0.99 6.23 -4.78
N PRO A 82 -1.20 7.55 -4.59
CA PRO A 82 -1.37 8.48 -5.72
C PRO A 82 -0.22 8.42 -6.72
N SER A 83 1.01 8.21 -6.24
CA SER A 83 2.18 8.04 -7.11
C SER A 83 2.17 6.71 -7.87
N ALA A 84 1.70 5.63 -7.26
CA ALA A 84 1.57 4.35 -7.95
C ALA A 84 0.42 4.37 -8.96
N GLU A 85 -0.69 5.03 -8.63
CA GLU A 85 -1.81 5.28 -9.54
C GLU A 85 -1.38 6.12 -10.76
N ALA A 86 -0.65 7.22 -10.54
CA ALA A 86 -0.09 8.03 -11.64
C ALA A 86 0.86 7.24 -12.53
N ASN A 87 1.72 6.39 -11.94
CA ASN A 87 2.61 5.52 -12.71
C ASN A 87 1.83 4.47 -13.51
N LEU A 88 0.79 3.87 -12.94
CA LEU A 88 -0.07 2.93 -13.65
C LEU A 88 -0.79 3.60 -14.82
N ALA A 89 -1.34 4.80 -14.61
CA ALA A 89 -1.97 5.58 -15.65
C ALA A 89 -0.99 5.92 -16.80
N ALA A 90 0.26 6.27 -16.47
CA ALA A 90 1.29 6.51 -17.49
C ALA A 90 1.65 5.25 -18.28
N VAL A 91 1.74 4.08 -17.63
CA VAL A 91 1.98 2.80 -18.30
C VAL A 91 0.83 2.44 -19.24
N LEU A 92 -0.41 2.62 -18.80
CA LEU A 92 -1.60 2.36 -19.64
C LEU A 92 -1.67 3.32 -20.83
N ALA A 93 -1.38 4.61 -20.62
CA ALA A 93 -1.33 5.59 -21.71
C ALA A 93 -0.21 5.30 -22.73
N ALA A 94 0.92 4.75 -22.27
CA ALA A 94 2.03 4.36 -23.15
C ALA A 94 1.80 3.01 -23.85
N ALA A 95 0.91 2.16 -23.34
CA ALA A 95 0.62 0.85 -23.92
C ALA A 95 -0.12 0.93 -25.27
N GLY A 96 -0.64 2.11 -25.64
CA GLY A 96 -1.39 2.33 -26.88
C GLY A 96 -2.73 1.60 -26.90
N ASP A 97 -3.72 2.15 -27.60
CA ASP A 97 -4.92 1.40 -27.93
C ASP A 97 -4.53 0.36 -29.00
N PRO A 98 -4.70 -0.96 -28.78
CA PRO A 98 -4.45 -1.95 -29.83
C PRO A 98 -5.37 -1.77 -31.06
N ASP A 99 -6.42 -0.94 -30.97
CA ASP A 99 -7.31 -0.61 -32.10
C ASP A 99 -6.87 0.63 -32.92
N ASP A 100 -5.78 1.34 -32.56
CA ASP A 100 -5.33 2.55 -33.27
C ASP A 100 -4.50 2.27 -34.56
N ASP A 101 -4.26 1.00 -34.91
CA ASP A 101 -3.53 0.60 -36.12
C ASP A 101 -4.44 0.23 -37.33
N GLU A 102 -5.77 0.30 -37.20
CA GLU A 102 -6.69 -0.03 -38.30
C GLU A 102 -7.30 1.22 -38.96
N PHE A 103 -6.64 1.68 -40.03
CA PHE A 103 -7.08 2.69 -41.01
C PHE A 103 -7.16 4.14 -40.49
N ASN A 104 -6.07 4.89 -40.69
CA ASN A 104 -6.08 6.36 -40.65
C ASN A 104 -6.33 6.94 -42.06
N PRO A 105 -7.58 7.33 -42.41
CA PRO A 105 -7.93 7.88 -43.73
C PRO A 105 -7.35 9.28 -44.00
N PHE A 106 -6.61 9.87 -43.07
CA PHE A 106 -6.03 11.20 -43.19
C PHE A 106 -4.49 11.20 -43.15
N ALA A 107 -3.84 10.04 -43.24
CA ALA A 107 -2.39 10.01 -43.42
C ALA A 107 -2.03 10.69 -44.77
N PRO A 108 -1.07 11.62 -44.81
CA PRO A 108 -0.70 12.29 -46.05
C PRO A 108 -0.01 11.30 -46.99
N ASP A 109 -0.53 11.18 -48.20
CA ASP A 109 0.04 10.37 -49.28
C ASP A 109 1.52 10.74 -49.49
N ARG A 110 2.40 9.73 -49.39
CA ARG A 110 3.81 9.85 -49.76
C ARG A 110 4.01 9.57 -51.25
#